data_AF-A0A936PVL6-F1
#
_entry.id   AF-A0A936PVL6-F1
#
_cell.length_a   1.000
_cell.length_b   1.000
_cell.length_c   1.000
_cell.angle_alpha   90.00
_cell.angle_beta   90.00
_cell.angle_gamma   90.00
#
_symmetry.space_group_name_H-M   'P 1'
#
loop_
_entity.id
_entity.type
_entity.pdbx_description
1 polymer ?
#
loop_
_entity_poly.entity_id
_entity_poly.type
_entity_poly.pdbx_seq_one_letter_code
_entity_poly.pdbx_strand_id
1 'polypeptide(L)'
;MPVIQSFGDLLLQLPRGAMALIGVIILLAGARIYPFVIMAPGFALGVALVLSLPISIDPTMLGLAAVIVGAAGAALCRSVERFAIWGIGAVITGTAALWLWPLFRPGEAPWTVSLVGGVLGLLLFPALFRWALKPITATLGAMLITWSLGWQERPLIFAGLLAVGLVSQLGVFRGKGKEE
;
A
#
# COMPACT_ATOMS: atom_id res chain seq x y z
N MET A 1 14.71 -18.60 5.93
CA MET A 1 15.45 -17.45 5.36
C MET A 1 15.98 -17.65 3.90
N PRO A 2 15.31 -18.36 2.95
CA PRO A 2 15.80 -18.44 1.55
C PRO A 2 15.20 -17.39 0.59
N VAL A 3 14.06 -16.77 0.92
CA VAL A 3 13.35 -15.85 -0.01
C VAL A 3 14.10 -14.52 -0.21
N ILE A 4 14.83 -14.06 0.80
CA ILE A 4 15.57 -12.77 0.75
C ILE A 4 16.77 -12.88 -0.19
N GLN A 5 17.44 -14.03 -0.26
CA GLN A 5 18.58 -14.22 -1.17
C GLN A 5 18.13 -14.32 -2.64
N SER A 6 17.04 -15.03 -2.91
CA SER A 6 16.48 -15.12 -4.27
C SER A 6 16.00 -13.76 -4.80
N PHE A 7 15.43 -12.89 -3.94
CA PHE A 7 15.12 -11.51 -4.31
C PHE A 7 16.38 -10.69 -4.58
N GLY A 8 17.43 -10.87 -3.77
CA GLY A 8 18.74 -10.23 -3.97
C GLY A 8 19.41 -10.60 -5.29
N ASP A 9 19.34 -11.88 -5.68
CA ASP A 9 19.89 -12.40 -6.93
C ASP A 9 19.08 -11.94 -8.16
N LEU A 10 17.75 -11.87 -8.03
CA LEU A 10 16.86 -11.30 -9.06
C LEU A 10 17.11 -9.79 -9.26
N LEU A 11 17.38 -9.09 -8.16
CA LEU A 11 17.75 -7.69 -8.14
C LEU A 11 19.15 -7.49 -8.77
N LEU A 12 20.13 -8.36 -8.50
CA LEU A 12 21.46 -8.32 -9.11
C LEU A 12 21.49 -8.60 -10.63
N GLN A 13 20.49 -9.31 -11.15
CA GLN A 13 20.35 -9.58 -12.60
C GLN A 13 19.71 -8.42 -13.38
N LEU A 14 19.03 -7.49 -12.69
CA LEU A 14 18.49 -6.30 -13.35
C LEU A 14 19.64 -5.33 -13.64
N PRO A 15 19.71 -4.75 -14.86
CA PRO A 15 20.69 -3.71 -15.13
C PRO A 15 20.48 -2.60 -14.10
N ARG A 16 21.56 -2.12 -13.45
CA ARG A 16 21.49 -1.15 -12.35
C ARG A 16 20.59 0.06 -12.68
N GLY A 17 20.56 0.48 -13.95
CA GLY A 17 19.65 1.51 -14.44
C GLY A 17 18.15 1.21 -14.27
N ALA A 18 17.70 -0.05 -14.41
CA ALA A 18 16.31 -0.44 -14.19
C ALA A 18 15.90 -0.33 -12.72
N MET A 19 16.78 -0.70 -11.78
CA MET A 19 16.53 -0.50 -10.35
C MET A 19 16.41 0.97 -9.99
N ALA A 20 17.31 1.81 -10.52
CA ALA A 20 17.25 3.25 -10.32
C ALA A 20 15.95 3.83 -10.89
N LEU A 21 15.52 3.38 -12.07
CA LEU A 21 14.24 3.79 -12.68
C LEU A 21 13.04 3.39 -11.83
N ILE A 22 13.00 2.14 -11.35
CA ILE A 22 11.96 1.63 -10.44
C ILE A 22 11.94 2.46 -9.15
N GLY A 23 13.12 2.74 -8.59
CA GLY A 23 13.28 3.59 -7.41
C GLY A 23 12.72 4.99 -7.62
N VAL A 24 12.97 5.61 -8.78
CA VAL A 24 12.42 6.93 -9.15
C VAL A 24 10.91 6.89 -9.30
N ILE A 25 10.37 5.85 -9.95
CA ILE A 25 8.92 5.66 -10.09
C ILE A 25 8.25 5.50 -8.72
N ILE A 26 8.83 4.70 -7.82
CA ILE A 26 8.32 4.52 -6.45
C ILE A 26 8.45 5.82 -5.65
N LEU A 27 9.56 6.54 -5.78
CA LEU A 27 9.80 7.80 -5.08
C LEU A 27 8.75 8.86 -5.49
N LEU A 28 8.46 8.98 -6.78
CA LEU A 28 7.54 10.00 -7.31
C LEU A 28 6.07 9.58 -7.23
N ALA A 29 5.76 8.29 -7.40
CA ALA A 29 4.40 7.80 -7.61
C ALA A 29 3.99 6.63 -6.70
N GLY A 30 4.82 6.19 -5.75
CA GLY A 30 4.57 4.99 -4.93
C GLY A 30 3.21 5.00 -4.21
N ALA A 31 2.85 6.12 -3.57
CA ALA A 31 1.55 6.27 -2.93
C ALA A 31 0.35 6.23 -3.89
N ARG A 32 0.56 6.57 -5.18
CA ARG A 32 -0.46 6.51 -6.23
C ARG A 32 -0.56 5.14 -6.88
N ILE A 33 0.53 4.39 -6.92
CA ILE A 33 0.59 3.05 -7.52
C ILE A 33 -0.01 2.01 -6.56
N TYR A 34 0.07 2.21 -5.25
CA TYR A 34 -0.47 1.29 -4.24
C TYR A 34 -1.88 0.73 -4.52
N PRO A 35 -2.92 1.53 -4.79
CA PRO A 35 -4.25 0.99 -5.11
C PRO A 35 -4.24 0.13 -6.39
N PHE A 36 -3.42 0.46 -7.38
CA PHE A 36 -3.29 -0.35 -8.60
C PHE A 36 -2.60 -1.69 -8.33
N VAL A 37 -1.61 -1.72 -7.44
CA VAL A 37 -0.92 -2.97 -7.05
C VAL A 37 -1.89 -3.96 -6.42
N ILE A 38 -2.86 -3.48 -5.65
CA ILE A 38 -3.84 -4.35 -4.98
C ILE A 38 -4.97 -4.75 -5.93
N MET A 39 -5.37 -3.86 -6.84
CA MET A 39 -6.35 -4.18 -7.87
C MET A 39 -5.85 -5.18 -8.90
N ALA A 40 -4.56 -5.13 -9.27
CA ALA A 40 -3.97 -5.96 -10.32
C ALA A 40 -4.17 -7.48 -10.11
N PRO A 41 -3.87 -8.09 -8.94
CA PRO A 41 -4.13 -9.51 -8.71
C PRO A 41 -5.63 -9.82 -8.72
N GLY A 42 -6.49 -8.94 -8.20
CA GLY A 42 -7.95 -9.10 -8.26
C GLY A 42 -8.48 -9.11 -9.69
N PHE A 43 -7.96 -8.23 -10.54
CA PHE A 43 -8.26 -8.20 -11.97
C PHE A 43 -7.78 -9.47 -12.67
N ALA A 44 -6.54 -9.87 -12.44
CA ALA A 44 -5.94 -11.05 -13.06
C ALA A 44 -6.71 -12.33 -12.68
N LEU A 45 -7.10 -12.49 -11.41
CA LEU A 45 -7.92 -13.60 -10.96
C LEU A 45 -9.31 -13.59 -11.59
N GLY A 46 -9.96 -12.42 -11.69
CA GLY A 46 -11.28 -12.31 -12.32
C GLY A 46 -11.24 -12.65 -13.82
N VAL A 47 -10.22 -12.19 -14.54
CA VAL A 47 -9.99 -12.56 -15.95
C VAL A 47 -9.72 -14.06 -16.08
N ALA A 48 -8.82 -14.61 -15.26
CA ALA A 48 -8.48 -16.02 -15.30
C ALA A 48 -9.69 -16.92 -15.05
N LEU A 49 -10.56 -16.52 -14.12
CA LEU A 49 -11.79 -17.25 -13.82
C LEU A 49 -12.71 -17.33 -15.04
N VAL A 50 -12.91 -16.23 -15.77
CA VAL A 50 -13.69 -16.22 -17.02
C VAL A 50 -13.08 -17.09 -18.10
N LEU A 51 -11.76 -17.01 -18.29
CA LEU A 51 -11.06 -17.79 -19.31
C LEU A 51 -10.99 -19.30 -19.00
N SER A 52 -11.11 -19.68 -17.72
CA SER A 52 -11.10 -21.08 -17.28
C SER A 52 -12.46 -21.77 -17.38
N LEU A 53 -13.54 -21.00 -17.57
CA LEU A 53 -14.88 -21.55 -17.69
C LEU A 53 -15.06 -22.15 -19.10
N PRO A 54 -15.56 -23.40 -19.22
CA PRO A 54 -15.75 -24.06 -20.51
C PRO A 54 -17.01 -23.54 -21.21
N ILE A 55 -17.06 -22.23 -21.50
CA ILE A 55 -18.19 -21.59 -22.16
C ILE A 55 -17.81 -21.34 -23.61
N SER A 56 -18.59 -21.93 -24.53
CA SER A 56 -18.44 -21.72 -25.97
C SER A 56 -19.21 -20.46 -26.36
N ILE A 57 -18.62 -19.29 -26.12
CA ILE A 57 -19.15 -17.99 -26.56
C ILE A 57 -18.21 -17.40 -27.62
N ASP A 58 -18.74 -16.50 -28.45
CA ASP A 58 -17.96 -15.65 -29.33
C ASP A 58 -16.76 -15.00 -28.60
N PRO A 59 -15.55 -15.01 -29.18
CA PRO A 59 -14.34 -14.50 -28.55
C PRO A 59 -14.44 -13.02 -28.14
N THR A 60 -15.25 -12.23 -28.84
CA THR A 60 -15.49 -10.82 -28.51
C THR A 60 -16.31 -10.68 -27.23
N MET A 61 -17.34 -11.53 -27.06
CA MET A 61 -18.14 -11.59 -25.84
C MET A 61 -17.35 -12.15 -24.66
N LEU A 62 -16.50 -13.16 -24.90
CA LEU A 62 -15.60 -13.71 -23.88
C LEU A 62 -14.64 -12.63 -23.35
N GLY A 63 -14.04 -11.84 -24.24
CA GLY A 63 -13.17 -10.73 -23.88
C GLY A 63 -13.89 -9.66 -23.05
N LEU A 64 -15.11 -9.29 -23.45
CA LEU A 64 -15.92 -8.34 -22.70
C LEU A 64 -16.28 -8.87 -21.30
N ALA A 65 -16.68 -10.14 -21.20
CA ALA A 65 -16.97 -10.80 -19.93
C ALA A 65 -15.74 -10.84 -19.01
N ALA A 66 -14.56 -11.16 -19.56
CA ALA A 66 -13.31 -11.20 -18.81
C ALA A 66 -12.95 -9.82 -18.23
N VAL A 67 -13.15 -8.74 -18.99
CA VAL A 67 -12.91 -7.37 -18.50
C VAL A 67 -13.91 -7.00 -17.41
N ILE A 68 -15.20 -7.32 -17.56
CA ILE A 68 -16.24 -7.00 -16.57
C ILE A 68 -15.98 -7.75 -15.26
N VAL A 69 -15.74 -9.06 -15.33
CA VAL A 69 -15.48 -9.89 -14.14
C VAL A 69 -14.12 -9.55 -13.52
N GLY A 70 -13.10 -9.26 -14.33
CA GLY A 70 -11.82 -8.71 -13.87
C GLY A 70 -12.00 -7.40 -13.11
N ALA A 71 -12.77 -6.46 -13.65
CA ALA A 71 -13.07 -5.19 -12.98
C ALA A 71 -13.83 -5.40 -11.67
N ALA A 72 -14.78 -6.34 -11.64
CA ALA A 72 -15.48 -6.73 -10.41
C ALA A 72 -14.51 -7.34 -9.38
N GLY A 73 -13.58 -8.20 -9.80
CA GLY A 73 -12.53 -8.76 -8.95
C GLY A 73 -11.61 -7.70 -8.36
N ALA A 74 -11.18 -6.72 -9.17
CA ALA A 74 -10.40 -5.58 -8.71
C ALA A 74 -11.17 -4.73 -7.68
N ALA A 75 -12.46 -4.48 -7.92
CA ALA A 75 -13.33 -3.76 -7.00
C ALA A 75 -13.52 -4.51 -5.67
N LEU A 76 -13.65 -5.84 -5.73
CA LEU A 76 -13.70 -6.71 -4.55
C LEU A 76 -12.41 -6.60 -3.73
N CYS A 77 -11.24 -6.76 -4.36
CA CYS A 77 -9.94 -6.63 -3.67
C CYS A 77 -9.80 -5.29 -2.96
N ARG A 78 -10.17 -4.20 -3.64
CA ARG A 78 -10.15 -2.86 -3.02
C ARG A 78 -11.08 -2.77 -1.80
N SER A 79 -12.24 -3.40 -1.87
CA SER A 79 -13.21 -3.40 -0.76
C SER A 79 -12.67 -4.19 0.43
N VAL A 80 -12.12 -5.38 0.18
CA VAL A 80 -11.49 -6.23 1.21
C VAL A 80 -10.33 -5.53 1.87
N GLU A 81 -9.45 -4.88 1.10
CA GLU A 81 -8.35 -4.06 1.63
C GLU A 81 -8.86 -2.99 2.59
N ARG A 82 -9.91 -2.26 2.19
CA ARG A 82 -10.50 -1.22 3.03
C ARG A 82 -11.04 -1.79 4.34
N PHE A 83 -11.75 -2.92 4.30
CA PHE A 83 -12.23 -3.60 5.50
C PHE A 83 -11.08 -4.11 6.38
N ALA A 84 -10.01 -4.63 5.78
CA ALA A 84 -8.83 -5.08 6.52
C ALA A 84 -8.16 -3.92 7.25
N ILE A 85 -7.96 -2.78 6.59
CA ILE A 85 -7.39 -1.56 7.20
C ILE A 85 -8.28 -1.09 8.37
N TRP A 86 -9.60 -1.11 8.19
CA TRP A 86 -10.55 -0.69 9.22
C TRP A 86 -10.52 -1.64 10.42
N GLY A 87 -10.57 -2.95 10.17
CA GLY A 87 -10.56 -3.99 11.20
C GLY A 87 -9.25 -3.98 12.01
N ILE A 88 -8.10 -3.93 11.32
CA ILE A 88 -6.79 -3.85 11.97
C ILE A 88 -6.70 -2.57 12.80
N GLY A 89 -7.15 -1.43 12.25
CA GLY A 89 -7.18 -0.16 12.96
C GLY A 89 -7.97 -0.23 14.26
N ALA A 90 -9.18 -0.78 14.22
CA ALA A 90 -10.03 -0.93 15.40
C ALA A 90 -9.41 -1.86 16.46
N VAL A 91 -8.82 -2.98 16.04
CA VAL A 91 -8.20 -3.94 16.97
C VAL A 91 -6.95 -3.33 17.63
N ILE A 92 -6.08 -2.67 16.84
CA ILE A 92 -4.85 -2.06 17.37
C ILE A 92 -5.18 -0.94 18.36
N THR A 93 -6.09 -0.02 18.01
CA THR A 93 -6.39 1.10 18.92
C THR A 93 -7.26 0.68 20.10
N GLY A 94 -8.17 -0.28 19.92
CA GLY A 94 -8.96 -0.85 21.02
C GLY A 94 -8.07 -1.54 22.06
N THR A 95 -7.11 -2.35 21.59
CA THR A 95 -6.12 -2.97 22.48
C THR A 95 -5.17 -1.94 23.08
N ALA A 96 -4.68 -0.97 22.30
CA ALA A 96 -3.82 0.09 22.82
C ALA A 96 -4.54 0.90 23.93
N ALA A 97 -5.84 1.17 23.79
CA ALA A 97 -6.62 1.88 24.80
C ALA A 97 -6.69 1.09 26.13
N LEU A 98 -6.79 -0.24 26.07
CA LEU A 98 -6.74 -1.10 27.27
C LEU A 98 -5.36 -1.06 27.94
N TRP A 99 -4.28 -1.11 27.16
CA TRP A 99 -2.92 -1.01 27.68
C TRP A 99 -2.58 0.38 28.24
N LEU A 100 -3.20 1.43 27.68
CA LEU A 100 -2.97 2.80 28.10
C LEU A 100 -3.81 3.19 29.33
N TRP A 101 -4.94 2.52 29.55
CA TRP A 101 -5.83 2.75 30.70
C TRP A 101 -5.12 2.78 32.07
N PRO A 102 -4.28 1.80 32.45
CA PRO A 102 -3.63 1.79 33.77
C PRO A 102 -2.70 2.99 34.01
N LEU A 103 -2.25 3.70 32.97
CA LEU A 103 -1.46 4.93 33.12
C LEU A 103 -2.30 6.13 33.56
N PHE A 104 -3.59 6.15 33.22
CA PHE A 104 -4.52 7.23 33.60
C PHE A 104 -5.28 6.91 34.87
N ARG A 105 -5.67 5.65 35.05
CA ARG A 105 -6.41 5.21 36.23
C ARG A 105 -6.02 3.79 36.62
N PRO A 106 -5.51 3.58 37.85
CA PRO A 106 -5.26 2.23 38.33
C PRO A 106 -6.59 1.49 38.51
N GLY A 107 -6.71 0.31 37.90
CA GLY A 107 -7.90 -0.56 37.96
C GLY A 107 -8.19 -1.27 36.64
N GLU A 108 -9.12 -2.23 36.66
CA GLU A 108 -9.59 -2.90 35.44
C GLU A 108 -10.25 -1.89 34.49
N ALA A 109 -9.88 -1.96 33.22
CA ALA A 109 -10.46 -1.10 32.19
C ALA A 109 -11.91 -1.56 31.89
N PRO A 110 -12.91 -0.67 31.98
CA PRO A 110 -14.25 -1.01 31.54
C PRO A 110 -14.24 -1.33 30.04
N TRP A 111 -15.05 -2.31 29.63
CA TRP A 111 -15.20 -2.75 28.24
C TRP A 111 -15.47 -1.58 27.27
N THR A 112 -16.11 -0.51 27.76
CA THR A 112 -16.39 0.74 27.04
C THR A 112 -15.12 1.43 26.53
N VAL A 113 -13.98 1.32 27.23
CA VAL A 113 -12.70 1.94 26.84
C VAL A 113 -12.15 1.29 25.57
N SER A 114 -12.21 -0.03 25.48
CA SER A 114 -11.82 -0.77 24.27
C SER A 114 -12.71 -0.40 23.09
N LEU A 115 -14.01 -0.24 23.34
CA LEU A 115 -15.00 0.07 22.30
C LEU A 115 -14.82 1.49 21.74
N VAL A 116 -14.62 2.48 22.61
CA VAL A 116 -14.30 3.86 22.20
C VAL A 116 -12.96 3.91 21.46
N GLY A 117 -11.94 3.21 21.97
CA GLY A 117 -10.64 3.08 21.30
C GLY A 117 -10.76 2.44 19.91
N GLY A 118 -11.56 1.38 19.78
CA GLY A 118 -11.81 0.70 18.52
C GLY A 118 -12.55 1.55 17.50
N VAL A 119 -13.58 2.29 17.91
CA VAL A 119 -14.30 3.24 17.03
C VAL A 119 -13.39 4.37 16.55
N LEU A 120 -12.55 4.90 17.45
CA LEU A 120 -11.52 5.88 17.08
C LEU A 120 -10.54 5.31 16.06
N GLY A 121 -10.10 4.06 16.22
CA GLY A 121 -9.24 3.38 15.25
C GLY A 121 -9.90 3.17 13.91
N LEU A 122 -11.16 2.76 13.90
CA LEU A 122 -11.93 2.55 12.67
C LEU A 122 -11.94 3.82 11.80
N LEU A 123 -12.08 4.99 12.43
CA LEU A 123 -12.15 6.27 11.72
C LEU A 123 -10.76 6.86 11.40
N LEU A 124 -9.82 6.76 12.34
CA LEU A 124 -8.51 7.42 12.24
C LEU A 124 -7.51 6.60 11.41
N PHE A 125 -7.53 5.28 11.53
CA PHE A 125 -6.53 4.41 10.92
C PHE A 125 -6.53 4.46 9.38
N PRO A 126 -7.67 4.58 8.66
CA PRO A 126 -7.67 4.75 7.21
C PRO A 126 -7.05 6.08 6.75
N ALA A 127 -7.18 7.13 7.56
CA ALA A 127 -6.52 8.41 7.29
C ALA A 127 -5.02 8.31 7.58
N LEU A 128 -4.66 7.72 8.74
CA LEU A 128 -3.28 7.51 9.15
C LEU A 128 -2.52 6.63 8.16
N PHE A 129 -3.13 5.55 7.66
CA PHE A 129 -2.54 4.65 6.68
C PHE A 129 -2.20 5.37 5.38
N ARG A 130 -3.14 6.16 4.82
CA ARG A 130 -2.89 6.96 3.62
C ARG A 130 -1.83 8.03 3.83
N TRP A 131 -1.75 8.58 5.03
CA TRP A 131 -0.72 9.55 5.39
C TRP A 131 0.65 8.88 5.52
N ALA A 132 0.74 7.75 6.22
CA ALA A 132 1.95 6.97 6.47
C ALA A 132 2.52 6.31 5.20
N LEU A 133 1.67 5.97 4.23
CA LEU A 133 2.12 5.38 2.96
C LEU A 133 3.08 6.30 2.20
N LYS A 134 2.92 7.62 2.33
CA LYS A 134 3.75 8.60 1.63
C LYS A 134 5.21 8.57 2.10
N PRO A 135 5.52 8.83 3.39
CA PRO A 135 6.91 8.75 3.86
C PRO A 135 7.48 7.35 3.69
N ILE A 136 6.70 6.27 3.88
CA ILE A 136 7.18 4.89 3.68
C ILE A 136 7.61 4.67 2.22
N THR A 137 6.76 5.01 1.24
CA THR A 137 7.10 4.81 -0.17
C THR A 137 8.21 5.74 -0.65
N ALA A 138 8.27 6.98 -0.14
CA ALA A 138 9.38 7.89 -0.41
C ALA A 138 10.70 7.33 0.14
N THR A 139 10.68 6.76 1.34
CA THR A 139 11.87 6.15 1.97
C THR A 139 12.33 4.93 1.19
N LEU A 140 11.40 4.05 0.80
CA LEU A 140 11.70 2.87 -0.03
C LEU A 140 12.28 3.27 -1.40
N GLY A 141 11.69 4.28 -2.07
CA GLY A 141 12.20 4.78 -3.34
C GLY A 141 13.59 5.38 -3.20
N ALA A 142 13.82 6.20 -2.16
CA ALA A 142 15.13 6.80 -1.89
C ALA A 142 16.19 5.73 -1.59
N MET A 143 15.83 4.73 -0.79
CA MET A 143 16.71 3.61 -0.44
C MET A 143 17.05 2.75 -1.66
N LEU A 144 16.09 2.51 -2.56
CA LEU A 144 16.33 1.74 -3.78
C LEU A 144 17.27 2.46 -4.74
N ILE A 145 17.14 3.79 -4.87
CA ILE A 145 18.03 4.61 -5.70
C ILE A 145 19.44 4.66 -5.12
N THR A 146 19.58 4.90 -3.81
CA THR A 146 20.91 4.97 -3.19
C THR A 146 21.62 3.62 -3.20
N TRP A 147 20.87 2.51 -3.07
CA TRP A 147 21.42 1.16 -3.18
C TRP A 147 21.89 0.84 -4.60
N SER A 148 21.08 1.18 -5.60
CA SER A 148 21.40 0.95 -7.02
C SER A 148 22.63 1.73 -7.50
N LEU A 149 22.83 2.95 -6.98
CA LEU A 149 23.96 3.82 -7.33
C LEU A 149 25.21 3.59 -6.45
N GLY A 150 25.13 2.71 -5.43
CA GLY A 150 26.23 2.48 -4.49
C GLY A 150 26.53 3.67 -3.57
N TRP A 151 25.54 4.52 -3.32
CA TRP A 151 25.67 5.74 -2.51
C TRP A 151 25.13 5.57 -1.08
N GLN A 152 25.12 4.34 -0.55
CA GLN A 152 24.62 4.05 0.81
C GLN A 152 25.36 4.86 1.89
N GLU A 153 26.64 5.12 1.69
CA GLU A 153 27.54 5.85 2.60
C GLU A 153 27.27 7.36 2.65
N ARG A 154 26.39 7.90 1.80
CA ARG A 154 26.15 9.35 1.66
C ARG A 154 24.78 9.76 2.21
N PRO A 155 24.64 9.97 3.53
CA PRO A 155 23.35 10.26 4.15
C PRO A 155 22.72 11.57 3.65
N LEU A 156 23.53 12.56 3.21
CA LEU A 156 23.01 13.79 2.61
C LEU A 156 22.25 13.55 1.30
N ILE A 157 22.72 12.62 0.45
CA ILE A 157 22.06 12.32 -0.82
C ILE A 157 20.75 11.57 -0.56
N PHE A 158 20.77 10.63 0.39
CA PHE A 158 19.56 9.94 0.83
C PHE A 158 18.52 10.91 1.39
N ALA A 159 18.92 11.82 2.28
CA ALA A 159 18.04 12.83 2.86
C ALA A 159 17.48 13.77 1.78
N GLY A 160 18.29 14.18 0.80
CA GLY A 160 17.86 14.99 -0.34
C GLY A 160 16.83 14.27 -1.20
N LEU A 161 17.05 13.00 -1.54
CA LEU A 161 16.10 12.19 -2.30
C LEU A 161 14.79 11.98 -1.54
N LEU A 162 14.88 11.68 -0.24
CA LEU A 162 13.71 11.50 0.62
C LEU A 162 12.89 12.79 0.66
N ALA A 163 13.54 13.94 0.84
CA ALA A 163 12.88 15.24 0.80
C ALA A 163 12.19 15.50 -0.55
N VAL A 164 12.86 15.22 -1.67
CA VAL A 164 12.28 15.36 -3.02
C VAL A 164 11.07 14.45 -3.20
N GLY A 165 11.16 13.17 -2.80
CA GLY A 165 10.04 12.23 -2.85
C GLY A 165 8.86 12.67 -2.00
N LEU A 166 9.13 13.10 -0.77
CA LEU A 166 8.10 13.57 0.15
C LEU A 166 7.42 14.85 -0.37
N VAL A 167 8.18 15.81 -0.89
CA VAL A 167 7.66 17.05 -1.49
C VAL A 167 6.83 16.74 -2.74
N SER A 168 7.31 15.86 -3.63
CA SER A 168 6.57 15.43 -4.81
C SER A 168 5.23 14.79 -4.43
N GLN A 169 5.24 13.85 -3.47
CA GLN A 169 4.03 13.14 -3.05
C GLN A 169 3.06 14.02 -2.23
N LEU A 170 3.56 15.02 -1.49
CA LEU A 170 2.73 15.98 -0.75
C LEU A 170 2.16 17.09 -1.65
N GLY A 171 2.96 17.60 -2.59
CA GLY A 171 2.56 18.63 -3.55
C GLY A 171 1.51 18.14 -4.53
N VAL A 172 1.66 16.92 -5.06
CA VAL A 172 0.67 16.31 -5.95
C VAL A 172 -0.67 16.04 -5.24
N PHE A 173 -0.66 15.75 -3.93
CA PHE A 173 -1.89 15.52 -3.16
C PHE A 173 -2.67 16.80 -2.85
N ARG A 174 -2.01 17.97 -2.79
CA ARG A 174 -2.72 19.26 -2.65
C ARG A 174 -3.48 19.65 -3.92
N GLY A 175 -3.15 19.06 -5.07
CA GLY A 175 -3.82 19.31 -6.35
C GLY A 175 -5.15 18.57 -6.57
N LYS A 176 -5.51 17.59 -5.72
CA LYS A 176 -6.79 16.84 -5.81
C LYS A 176 -7.74 17.11 -4.63
N GLY A 177 -7.71 18.33 -4.12
CA GLY A 177 -8.63 18.83 -3.07
C GLY A 177 -9.75 19.74 -3.60
N LYS A 178 -9.94 19.82 -4.91
CA LYS A 178 -11.06 20.52 -5.55
C LYS A 178 -11.60 19.64 -6.65
N GLU A 179 -12.62 18.86 -6.33
CA GLU A 179 -13.79 18.58 -7.17
C GLU A 179 -14.71 17.72 -6.30
N GLU A 180 -15.86 18.34 -6.03
CA GLU A 180 -16.97 17.89 -5.18
C GLU A 180 -17.56 16.55 -5.62
#